data_AF-A0AAW9KCQ5-F1
#
_entry.id   AF-A0AAW9KCQ5-F1
#
_cell.length_a   1.000
_cell.length_b   1.000
_cell.length_c   1.000
_cell.angle_alpha   90.00
_cell.angle_beta   90.00
_cell.angle_gamma   90.00
#
_symmetry.space_group_name_H-M   'P 1'
#
loop_
_entity.id
_entity.type
_entity.pdbx_description
1 polymer ?
#
loop_
_entity_poly.entity_id
_entity_poly.type
_entity_poly.pdbx_seq_one_letter_code
_entity_poly.pdbx_strand_id
1 'polypeptide(L)'
;LRYLNQRYTMPTNKSKALLTDIGTEEMAHVEILGTMVYQIMENASIDQIKAAGLDGHYADHGKALFYTDATGNPWTATYIQAKGDVIADLHEDMNAEQKARATYEWLINLTDDAEIKKILGFLREREVVHYQRFGEALMDVQDNAKPSDFCK
;
A
#
# COMPACT_ATOMS: atom_id res chain seq x y z
N LEU A 1 -6.34 2.33 -2.33
CA LEU A 1 -7.80 2.11 -2.47
C LEU A 1 -8.57 2.23 -1.16
N ARG A 2 -8.13 1.57 -0.08
CA ARG A 2 -8.74 1.67 1.27
C ARG A 2 -9.06 3.12 1.68
N TYR A 3 -8.04 3.97 1.74
CA TYR A 3 -8.15 5.35 2.22
C TYR A 3 -9.12 6.19 1.37
N LEU A 4 -9.05 6.02 0.05
CA LEU A 4 -9.94 6.69 -0.91
C LEU A 4 -11.41 6.28 -0.74
N ASN A 5 -11.68 5.07 -0.20
CA ASN A 5 -13.03 4.61 0.07
C ASN A 5 -13.52 5.08 1.45
N GLN A 6 -12.67 4.98 2.48
CA GLN A 6 -13.01 5.36 3.85
C GLN A 6 -13.15 6.88 4.07
N ARG A 7 -12.53 7.72 3.24
CA ARG A 7 -12.63 9.19 3.37
C ARG A 7 -14.07 9.73 3.40
N TYR A 8 -15.03 9.04 2.78
CA TYR A 8 -16.40 9.54 2.68
C TYR A 8 -17.14 9.51 4.03
N THR A 9 -16.75 8.60 4.92
CA THR A 9 -17.37 8.40 6.24
C THR A 9 -16.63 9.11 7.37
N MET A 10 -15.43 9.64 7.11
CA MET A 10 -14.65 10.39 8.11
C MET A 10 -15.43 11.60 8.67
N PRO A 11 -15.30 11.91 9.99
CA PRO A 11 -16.21 12.85 10.64
C PRO A 11 -15.77 14.32 10.49
N THR A 12 -14.47 14.59 10.28
CA THR A 12 -13.93 15.95 10.19
C THR A 12 -13.39 16.25 8.79
N ASN A 13 -13.46 17.51 8.35
CA ASN A 13 -12.86 17.89 7.06
C ASN A 13 -11.35 17.60 7.01
N LYS A 14 -10.68 17.70 8.16
CA LYS A 14 -9.25 17.38 8.31
C LYS A 14 -8.97 15.89 8.06
N SER A 15 -9.73 14.98 8.67
CA SER A 15 -9.58 13.53 8.45
C SER A 15 -9.96 13.12 7.03
N LYS A 16 -11.01 13.73 6.45
CA LYS A 16 -11.37 13.54 5.02
C LYS A 16 -10.24 13.95 4.08
N ALA A 17 -9.66 15.12 4.31
CA ALA A 17 -8.54 15.62 3.52
C ALA A 17 -7.33 14.70 3.65
N LEU A 18 -6.98 14.29 4.88
CA LEU A 18 -5.85 13.39 5.11
C LEU A 18 -5.97 12.07 4.34
N LEU A 19 -7.11 11.38 4.44
CA LEU A 19 -7.31 10.11 3.71
C LEU A 19 -7.33 10.32 2.19
N THR A 20 -7.78 11.49 1.73
CA THR A 20 -7.73 11.84 0.30
C THR A 20 -6.30 12.05 -0.17
N ASP A 21 -5.50 12.80 0.60
CA ASP A 21 -4.12 13.14 0.26
C ASP A 21 -3.25 11.87 0.26
N ILE A 22 -3.26 11.10 1.35
CA ILE A 22 -2.50 9.84 1.45
C ILE A 22 -3.02 8.84 0.42
N GLY A 23 -4.34 8.65 0.28
CA GLY A 23 -4.88 7.74 -0.70
C GLY A 23 -4.53 8.08 -2.15
N THR A 24 -4.29 9.37 -2.44
CA THR A 24 -3.84 9.83 -3.77
C THR A 24 -2.34 9.59 -3.93
N GLU A 25 -1.55 9.84 -2.89
CA GLU A 25 -0.12 9.52 -2.85
C GLU A 25 0.12 8.02 -3.08
N GLU A 26 -0.71 7.14 -2.51
CA GLU A 26 -0.64 5.70 -2.74
C GLU A 26 -0.82 5.30 -4.21
N MET A 27 -1.47 6.14 -5.03
CA MET A 27 -1.56 5.87 -6.46
C MET A 27 -0.26 6.17 -7.19
N ALA A 28 0.51 7.15 -6.71
CA ALA A 28 1.89 7.35 -7.16
C ALA A 28 2.80 6.21 -6.69
N HIS A 29 2.57 5.62 -5.51
CA HIS A 29 3.32 4.44 -5.06
C HIS A 29 3.11 3.23 -5.97
N VAL A 30 1.86 3.00 -6.42
CA VAL A 30 1.55 1.96 -7.41
C VAL A 30 2.28 2.22 -8.73
N GLU A 31 2.36 3.47 -9.19
CA GLU A 31 3.12 3.83 -10.39
C GLU A 31 4.63 3.58 -10.22
N ILE A 32 5.21 3.95 -9.07
CA ILE A 32 6.62 3.72 -8.76
C ILE A 32 6.94 2.22 -8.78
N LEU A 33 6.16 1.41 -8.07
CA LEU A 33 6.35 -0.05 -8.01
C LEU A 33 6.12 -0.70 -9.38
N GLY A 34 5.06 -0.30 -10.10
CA GLY A 34 4.77 -0.81 -11.43
C GLY A 34 5.91 -0.52 -12.40
N THR A 35 6.46 0.69 -12.38
CA THR A 35 7.60 1.07 -13.22
C THR A 35 8.84 0.27 -12.87
N MET A 36 9.13 0.10 -11.58
CA MET A 36 10.27 -0.70 -11.11
C MET A 36 10.15 -2.17 -11.57
N VAL A 37 9.00 -2.81 -11.37
CA VAL A 37 8.76 -4.19 -11.81
C VAL A 37 8.83 -4.31 -13.33
N TYR A 38 8.26 -3.36 -14.07
CA TYR A 38 8.33 -3.32 -15.53
C TYR A 38 9.79 -3.29 -16.01
N GLN A 39 10.63 -2.42 -15.45
CA GLN A 39 12.04 -2.30 -15.83
C GLN A 39 12.84 -3.58 -15.51
N ILE A 40 12.57 -4.22 -14.37
CA ILE A 40 13.21 -5.49 -14.00
C ILE A 40 12.81 -6.59 -14.98
N MET A 41 11.52 -6.72 -15.29
CA MET A 41 11.00 -7.77 -16.17
C MET A 41 11.44 -7.57 -17.63
N GLU A 42 11.45 -6.33 -18.13
CA GLU A 42 11.90 -6.00 -19.49
C GLU A 42 13.34 -6.47 -19.72
N ASN A 43 14.22 -6.26 -18.75
CA ASN A 43 15.64 -6.61 -18.82
C ASN A 43 15.94 -8.08 -18.53
N ALA A 44 15.01 -8.84 -17.94
CA ALA A 44 15.23 -10.24 -17.58
C ALA A 44 15.24 -11.17 -18.81
N SER A 45 16.20 -12.08 -18.89
CA SER A 45 16.17 -13.17 -19.86
C SER A 45 15.12 -14.23 -19.47
N ILE A 46 14.66 -15.05 -20.42
CA ILE A 46 13.72 -16.14 -20.13
C ILE A 46 14.31 -17.12 -19.12
N ASP A 47 15.62 -17.38 -19.15
CA ASP A 47 16.28 -18.28 -18.21
C ASP A 47 16.30 -17.71 -16.79
N GLN A 48 16.48 -16.39 -16.63
CA GLN A 48 16.37 -15.72 -15.33
C GLN A 48 14.94 -15.77 -14.79
N ILE A 49 13.93 -15.55 -15.63
CA ILE A 49 12.51 -15.64 -15.26
C ILE A 49 12.17 -17.05 -14.75
N LYS A 50 12.63 -18.09 -15.46
CA LYS A 50 12.47 -19.49 -15.02
C LYS A 50 13.19 -19.77 -13.71
N ALA A 51 14.43 -19.31 -13.57
CA ALA A 51 15.20 -19.48 -12.34
C ALA A 51 14.56 -18.80 -11.12
N ALA A 52 13.82 -17.71 -11.34
CA ALA A 52 13.03 -17.02 -10.32
C ALA A 52 11.67 -17.67 -10.02
N GLY A 53 11.29 -18.76 -10.73
CA GLY A 53 10.00 -19.42 -10.57
C GLY A 53 8.81 -18.66 -11.17
N LEU A 54 9.07 -17.78 -12.15
CA LEU A 54 8.05 -16.94 -12.81
C LEU A 54 7.68 -17.45 -14.22
N ASP A 55 7.92 -18.72 -14.51
CA ASP A 55 7.58 -19.34 -15.80
C ASP A 55 6.06 -19.40 -16.04
N GLY A 56 5.27 -19.63 -14.98
CA GLY A 56 3.81 -19.53 -15.05
C GLY A 56 3.33 -18.11 -15.38
N HIS A 57 3.88 -17.09 -14.71
CA HIS A 57 3.57 -15.68 -15.02
C HIS A 57 3.91 -15.35 -16.47
N TYR A 58 5.06 -15.81 -16.96
CA TYR A 58 5.47 -15.59 -18.35
C TYR A 58 4.54 -16.27 -19.36
N ALA A 59 4.03 -17.46 -19.06
CA ALA A 59 3.09 -18.15 -19.93
C ALA A 59 1.77 -17.38 -20.09
N ASP A 60 1.25 -16.80 -19.00
CA ASP A 60 -0.03 -16.09 -19.00
C ASP A 60 0.08 -14.63 -19.43
N HIS A 61 1.19 -13.96 -19.10
CA HIS A 61 1.33 -12.50 -19.20
C HIS A 61 2.62 -12.04 -19.90
N GLY A 62 3.50 -12.95 -20.30
CA GLY A 62 4.83 -12.60 -20.80
C GLY A 62 5.61 -11.80 -19.76
N LYS A 63 6.07 -10.61 -20.14
CA LYS A 63 6.76 -9.67 -19.25
C LYS A 63 5.85 -8.54 -18.72
N ALA A 64 4.56 -8.59 -19.04
CA ALA A 64 3.62 -7.56 -18.62
C ALA A 64 3.40 -7.57 -17.11
N LEU A 65 3.02 -6.40 -16.58
CA LEU A 65 2.53 -6.26 -15.22
C LEU A 65 1.19 -6.98 -15.05
N PHE A 66 1.02 -7.65 -13.92
CA PHE A 66 -0.25 -8.21 -13.51
C PHE A 66 -0.40 -8.07 -11.99
N TYR A 67 -1.63 -7.83 -11.52
CA TYR A 67 -1.89 -7.55 -10.11
C TYR A 67 -2.03 -8.84 -9.31
N THR A 68 -0.90 -9.48 -9.00
CA THR A 68 -0.83 -10.65 -8.12
C THR A 68 0.17 -10.45 -6.99
N ASP A 69 -0.01 -11.18 -5.89
CA ASP A 69 1.01 -11.28 -4.86
C ASP A 69 2.21 -12.15 -5.31
N ALA A 70 3.23 -12.26 -4.45
CA ALA A 70 4.45 -13.02 -4.73
C ALA A 70 4.22 -14.54 -4.91
N THR A 71 3.03 -15.04 -4.59
CA THR A 71 2.62 -16.44 -4.78
C THR A 71 1.63 -16.63 -5.94
N GLY A 72 1.30 -15.55 -6.67
CA GLY A 72 0.43 -15.58 -7.83
C GLY A 72 -1.07 -15.39 -7.53
N ASN A 73 -1.47 -15.05 -6.30
CA ASN A 73 -2.90 -14.80 -6.03
C ASN A 73 -3.30 -13.42 -6.56
N PRO A 74 -4.39 -13.30 -7.35
CA PRO A 74 -4.85 -12.01 -7.84
C PRO A 74 -5.20 -11.05 -6.72
N TRP A 75 -4.95 -9.76 -6.95
CA TRP A 75 -5.46 -8.71 -6.08
C TRP A 75 -6.98 -8.73 -6.09
N THR A 76 -7.59 -8.69 -4.89
CA THR A 76 -9.04 -8.61 -4.76
C THR A 76 -9.42 -7.59 -3.70
N ALA A 77 -10.68 -7.15 -3.76
CA ALA A 77 -11.24 -6.23 -2.77
C ALA A 77 -11.25 -6.81 -1.33
N THR A 78 -11.04 -8.12 -1.14
CA THR A 78 -11.03 -8.74 0.20
C THR A 78 -9.83 -8.30 1.05
N TYR A 79 -8.80 -7.69 0.45
CA TYR A 79 -7.60 -7.21 1.15
C TYR A 79 -7.78 -5.87 1.87
N ILE A 80 -8.88 -5.16 1.62
CA ILE A 80 -9.18 -3.87 2.25
C ILE A 80 -10.51 -3.95 3.01
N GLN A 81 -10.67 -3.10 4.03
CA GLN A 81 -11.94 -2.95 4.72
C GLN A 81 -12.36 -1.46 4.73
N ALA A 82 -13.66 -1.25 4.88
CA ALA A 82 -14.25 0.05 5.16
C ALA A 82 -15.52 -0.24 5.95
N LYS A 83 -15.52 0.04 7.25
CA LYS A 83 -16.59 -0.37 8.16
C LYS A 83 -17.56 0.78 8.45
N GLY A 84 -17.17 2.02 8.21
CA GLY A 84 -17.95 3.20 8.61
C GLY A 84 -17.84 3.49 10.11
N ASP A 85 -17.23 2.60 10.88
CA ASP A 85 -16.69 2.90 12.21
C ASP A 85 -15.32 3.55 12.02
N VAL A 86 -15.27 4.87 12.26
CA VAL A 86 -14.10 5.70 11.98
C VAL A 86 -12.89 5.34 12.83
N ILE A 87 -13.09 4.79 14.03
CA ILE A 87 -11.99 4.35 14.91
C ILE A 87 -11.42 3.03 14.39
N ALA A 88 -12.30 2.08 14.03
CA ALA A 88 -11.88 0.82 13.45
C ALA A 88 -11.14 1.04 12.12
N ASP A 89 -11.66 1.93 11.26
CA ASP A 89 -11.07 2.25 9.97
C ASP A 89 -9.67 2.87 10.13
N LEU A 90 -9.48 3.86 11.02
CA LEU A 90 -8.17 4.47 11.27
C LEU A 90 -7.16 3.50 11.89
N HIS A 91 -7.59 2.59 12.76
CA HIS A 91 -6.72 1.51 13.25
C HIS A 91 -6.32 0.53 12.14
N GLU A 92 -7.22 0.23 11.21
CA GLU A 92 -6.91 -0.59 10.04
C GLU A 92 -5.86 0.09 9.15
N ASP A 93 -5.99 1.40 8.93
CA ASP A 93 -5.05 2.21 8.15
C ASP A 93 -3.64 2.18 8.77
N MET A 94 -3.54 2.45 10.08
CA MET A 94 -2.27 2.35 10.80
C MET A 94 -1.64 0.94 10.70
N ASN A 95 -2.46 -0.11 10.82
CA ASN A 95 -1.98 -1.49 10.68
C ASN A 95 -1.52 -1.78 9.23
N ALA A 96 -2.16 -1.19 8.24
CA ALA A 96 -1.77 -1.35 6.84
C ALA A 96 -0.37 -0.80 6.59
N GLU A 97 -0.09 0.43 7.03
CA GLU A 97 1.23 1.05 6.80
C GLU A 97 2.35 0.31 7.52
N GLN A 98 2.07 -0.26 8.71
CA GLN A 98 3.07 -1.08 9.40
C GLN A 98 3.39 -2.39 8.68
N LYS A 99 2.38 -3.03 8.06
CA LYS A 99 2.58 -4.22 7.24
C LYS A 99 3.32 -3.89 5.94
N ALA A 100 2.99 -2.78 5.30
CA ALA A 100 3.68 -2.29 4.10
C ALA A 100 5.16 -1.96 4.42
N ARG A 101 5.42 -1.19 5.49
CA ARG A 101 6.77 -0.89 5.99
C ARG A 101 7.60 -2.16 6.22
N ALA A 102 7.02 -3.16 6.91
CA ALA A 102 7.71 -4.44 7.15
C ALA A 102 8.01 -5.19 5.85
N THR A 103 7.09 -5.17 4.89
CA THR A 103 7.29 -5.76 3.57
C THR A 103 8.45 -5.09 2.83
N TYR A 104 8.51 -3.75 2.83
CA TYR A 104 9.65 -3.04 2.24
C TYR A 104 10.97 -3.35 2.93
N GLU A 105 11.00 -3.55 4.25
CA GLU A 105 12.22 -4.00 4.95
C GLU A 105 12.69 -5.37 4.46
N TRP A 106 11.78 -6.33 4.28
CA TRP A 106 12.16 -7.64 3.75
C TRP A 106 12.64 -7.55 2.31
N LEU A 107 12.02 -6.73 1.46
CA LEU A 107 12.48 -6.50 0.09
C LEU A 107 13.86 -5.84 0.03
N ILE A 108 14.13 -4.86 0.90
CA ILE A 108 15.45 -4.23 1.02
C ILE A 108 16.52 -5.25 1.41
N ASN A 109 16.18 -6.20 2.29
CA ASN A 109 17.09 -7.29 2.68
C ASN A 109 17.29 -8.34 1.57
N LEU A 110 16.34 -8.46 0.64
CA LEU A 110 16.34 -9.50 -0.39
C LEU A 110 17.20 -9.16 -1.61
N THR A 111 17.50 -7.88 -1.83
CA THR A 111 18.29 -7.41 -2.98
C THR A 111 19.60 -6.79 -2.53
N ASP A 112 20.58 -6.73 -3.43
CA ASP A 112 21.82 -5.95 -3.27
C ASP A 112 21.90 -4.72 -4.19
N ASP A 113 20.90 -4.54 -5.06
CA ASP A 113 20.83 -3.41 -5.98
C ASP A 113 20.60 -2.10 -5.23
N ALA A 114 21.55 -1.17 -5.36
CA ALA A 114 21.53 0.11 -4.64
C ALA A 114 20.41 1.05 -5.11
N GLU A 115 20.04 1.01 -6.40
CA GLU A 115 18.97 1.85 -6.94
C GLU A 115 17.60 1.34 -6.47
N ILE A 116 17.40 0.03 -6.49
CA ILE A 116 16.19 -0.59 -5.93
C ILE A 116 16.08 -0.32 -4.43
N LYS A 117 17.18 -0.46 -3.66
CA LYS A 117 17.20 -0.12 -2.22
C LYS A 117 16.82 1.33 -1.96
N LYS A 118 17.24 2.27 -2.80
CA LYS A 118 16.88 3.69 -2.67
C LYS A 118 15.38 3.91 -2.87
N ILE A 119 14.79 3.29 -3.89
CA ILE A 119 13.35 3.39 -4.17
C ILE A 119 12.54 2.78 -3.02
N LEU A 120 12.89 1.55 -2.60
CA LEU A 120 12.23 0.88 -1.49
C LEU A 120 12.41 1.64 -0.16
N GLY A 121 13.58 2.25 0.05
CA GLY A 121 13.85 3.10 1.21
C GLY A 121 12.94 4.32 1.27
N PHE A 122 12.75 5.00 0.13
CA PHE A 122 11.79 6.10 0.03
C PHE A 122 10.37 5.65 0.39
N LEU A 123 9.87 4.57 -0.22
CA LEU A 123 8.53 4.05 0.07
C LEU A 123 8.38 3.68 1.55
N ARG A 124 9.38 2.97 2.12
CA ARG A 124 9.40 2.62 3.55
C ARG A 124 9.31 3.84 4.46
N GLU A 125 9.99 4.94 4.13
CA GLU A 125 9.92 6.17 4.90
C GLU A 125 8.53 6.83 4.81
N ARG A 126 7.88 6.76 3.64
CA ARG A 126 6.50 7.24 3.48
C ARG A 126 5.53 6.48 4.38
N GLU A 127 5.66 5.16 4.49
CA GLU A 127 4.85 4.34 5.40
C GLU A 127 4.96 4.78 6.87
N VAL A 128 6.16 5.18 7.31
CA VAL A 128 6.36 5.70 8.66
C VAL A 128 5.61 7.03 8.85
N VAL A 129 5.66 7.91 7.85
CA VAL A 129 4.94 9.19 7.88
C VAL A 129 3.43 8.96 7.86
N HIS A 130 2.92 8.10 6.98
CA HIS A 130 1.50 7.80 6.88
C HIS A 130 0.95 7.20 8.17
N TYR A 131 1.67 6.22 8.76
CA TYR A 131 1.34 5.67 10.08
C TYR A 131 1.18 6.75 11.16
N GLN A 132 2.14 7.68 11.23
CA GLN A 132 2.10 8.77 12.20
C GLN A 132 0.92 9.72 11.95
N ARG A 133 0.63 10.05 10.68
CA ARG A 133 -0.49 10.94 10.32
C ARG A 133 -1.85 10.30 10.61
N PHE A 134 -2.00 9.00 10.36
CA PHE A 134 -3.21 8.28 10.77
C PHE A 134 -3.35 8.22 12.29
N GLY A 135 -2.26 8.04 13.03
CA GLY A 135 -2.27 8.12 14.50
C GLY A 135 -2.67 9.50 15.03
N GLU A 136 -2.18 10.58 14.41
CA GLU A 136 -2.61 11.95 14.74
C GLU A 136 -4.08 12.18 14.43
N ALA A 137 -4.59 11.66 13.31
CA ALA A 137 -6.00 11.72 12.97
C ALA A 137 -6.87 10.91 13.93
N LEU A 138 -6.40 9.75 14.38
CA LEU A 138 -7.09 8.94 15.38
C LEU A 138 -7.26 9.72 16.69
N MET A 139 -6.20 10.34 17.19
CA MET A 139 -6.28 11.19 18.39
C MET A 139 -7.25 12.37 18.19
N ASP A 140 -7.15 13.08 17.05
CA ASP A 140 -8.03 14.20 16.71
C ASP A 140 -9.51 13.78 16.67
N VAL A 141 -9.81 12.62 16.08
CA VAL A 141 -11.16 12.06 16.02
C VAL A 141 -11.64 11.66 17.42
N GLN A 142 -10.82 11.00 18.23
CA GLN A 142 -11.22 10.59 19.57
C GLN A 142 -11.48 11.78 20.51
N ASP A 143 -10.70 12.84 20.39
CA ASP A 143 -10.85 14.04 21.22
C ASP A 143 -12.07 14.88 20.84
N ASN A 144 -12.50 14.86 19.57
CA ASN A 144 -13.51 15.78 19.04
C ASN A 144 -14.82 15.11 18.58
N ALA A 145 -14.85 13.79 18.37
CA ALA A 145 -16.06 13.11 17.91
C ALA A 145 -17.02 12.83 19.06
N LYS A 146 -18.31 13.02 18.81
CA LYS A 146 -19.36 12.66 19.76
C LYS A 146 -19.67 11.17 19.63
N PRO A 147 -20.24 10.53 20.67
CA PRO A 147 -20.70 9.14 20.58
C PRO A 147 -21.59 8.85 19.35
N SER A 148 -22.37 9.84 18.88
CA SER A 148 -23.23 9.75 17.70
C SER A 148 -22.50 9.81 16.35
N ASP A 149 -21.20 10.11 16.34
CA ASP A 149 -20.37 10.13 15.13
C ASP A 149 -19.72 8.77 14.85
N PHE A 150 -19.76 7.84 15.81
CA PHE A 150 -19.32 6.46 15.66
C PHE A 150 -20.52 5.59 15.24
N CYS A 151 -20.36 4.78 14.17
CA CYS A 151 -21.42 3.97 13.55
C CYS A 151 -22.62 4.80 13.05
N LYS A 152 -22.56 5.28 11.80
CA LYS A 152 -23.72 5.79 11.06
C LYS A 152 -24.32 4.73 10.15
#